data_AF-A0A964E6H3-F1
#
_entry.id   AF-A0A964E6H3-F1
#
_cell.length_a   1.000
_cell.length_b   1.000
_cell.length_c   1.000
_cell.angle_alpha   90.00
_cell.angle_beta   90.00
_cell.angle_gamma   90.00
#
_symmetry.space_group_name_H-M   'P 1'
#
loop_
_entity.id
_entity.type
_entity.pdbx_description
1 polymer ?
#
loop_
_entity_poly.entity_id
_entity_poly.type
_entity_poly.pdbx_seq_one_letter_code
_entity_poly.pdbx_strand_id
1 'polypeptide(L)'
;MAPPALPDFHQPPPATQHYPLFDRLLACMVSAGQGIQALCLFLSLSRAVLDEHIIRLGIATPHDRPMRGGGAKAWSLRDTLRLIVWRLAAVHPDVIGQRLDTPRSANAVRAKARRLGIPCPDRKALHKPQPDSLRDPGVVDFMASIMLAGIEPGQTADEALKRLRESVVVSAAEVVSLPVKEGRPARKRNKAAGQREFPFFGIVPDQADQKVAQPEVLEIPSTENQVDFKENLTWFAGLKGRTKAQTNRVAVWVAFMLMAGGLHYKEAAKKLGVTPAAFRTFKTNVAIPSDSDRRKMGGVFDLDAAEATLKRSGYELKRCLKSDNWFWAKKSEKGVRLSPPFRRGEKIIGERGNKFTIVTRAMLDAENRIRHVPFAEMAAKVPA
;
A
#
# COMPACT_ATOMS: atom_id res chain seq x y z
N MET A 1 37.86 -2.30 51.23
CA MET A 1 37.61 -2.80 49.87
C MET A 1 37.05 -1.65 49.06
N ALA A 2 37.79 -1.18 48.04
CA ALA A 2 37.28 -0.18 47.11
C ALA A 2 36.20 -0.83 46.22
N PRO A 3 35.12 -0.13 45.88
CA PRO A 3 34.11 -0.65 44.96
C PRO A 3 34.75 -0.92 43.59
N PRO A 4 34.36 -2.01 42.90
CA PRO A 4 34.88 -2.29 41.56
C PRO A 4 34.55 -1.13 40.63
N ALA A 5 35.55 -0.70 39.86
CA ALA A 5 35.39 0.35 38.86
C ALA A 5 34.25 -0.02 37.90
N LEU A 6 33.29 0.89 37.73
CA LEU A 6 32.21 0.73 36.76
C LEU A 6 32.82 0.59 35.35
N PRO A 7 32.36 -0.35 34.52
CA PRO A 7 32.84 -0.49 33.15
C PRO A 7 32.60 0.80 32.38
N ASP A 8 33.63 1.26 31.66
CA ASP A 8 33.58 2.47 30.85
C ASP A 8 32.71 2.22 29.60
N PHE A 9 31.43 2.59 29.67
CA PHE A 9 30.44 2.38 28.61
C PHE A 9 30.71 3.20 27.33
N HIS A 10 31.76 4.02 27.30
CA HIS A 10 32.19 4.74 26.10
C HIS A 10 33.15 3.96 25.22
N GLN A 11 33.71 2.83 25.68
CA GLN A 11 34.48 1.96 24.81
C GLN A 11 33.53 1.05 24.01
N PRO A 12 33.48 1.17 22.67
CA PRO A 12 32.78 0.19 21.85
C PRO A 12 33.40 -1.19 22.12
N PRO A 13 32.60 -2.25 22.18
CA PRO A 13 33.13 -3.59 22.41
C PRO A 13 34.15 -3.94 21.32
N PRO A 14 35.15 -4.77 21.65
CA PRO A 14 36.20 -5.13 20.70
C PRO A 14 35.58 -5.82 19.48
N ALA A 15 35.93 -5.33 18.28
CA ALA A 15 35.41 -5.82 17.00
C ALA A 15 35.69 -7.30 16.69
N THR A 16 36.44 -7.99 17.55
CA THR A 16 36.71 -9.44 17.47
C THR A 16 35.56 -10.31 17.97
N GLN A 17 34.54 -9.75 18.65
CA GLN A 17 33.39 -10.53 19.11
C GLN A 17 32.30 -10.66 18.03
N HIS A 18 31.73 -11.86 17.90
CA HIS A 18 30.62 -12.15 17.00
C HIS A 18 29.28 -11.82 17.67
N TYR A 19 28.48 -10.96 17.03
CA TYR A 19 27.16 -10.57 17.50
C TYR A 19 26.10 -10.98 16.47
N PRO A 20 25.57 -12.21 16.50
CA PRO A 20 24.82 -12.77 15.38
C PRO A 20 23.58 -11.95 14.98
N LEU A 21 22.88 -11.36 15.95
CA LEU A 21 21.70 -10.53 15.70
C LEU A 21 22.08 -9.17 15.10
N PHE A 22 23.13 -8.54 15.62
CA PHE A 22 23.66 -7.28 15.12
C PHE A 22 24.25 -7.45 13.72
N ASP A 23 25.07 -8.48 13.51
CA ASP A 23 25.71 -8.80 12.24
C ASP A 23 24.68 -9.01 11.13
N ARG A 24 23.62 -9.77 11.45
CA ARG A 24 22.50 -9.99 10.54
C ARG A 24 21.75 -8.69 10.24
N LEU A 25 21.48 -7.86 11.25
CA LEU A 25 20.84 -6.57 11.06
C LEU A 25 21.69 -5.69 10.15
N LEU A 26 22.98 -5.53 10.45
CA LEU A 26 23.91 -4.73 9.68
C LEU A 26 23.96 -5.18 8.21
N ALA A 27 24.15 -6.48 7.95
CA ALA A 27 24.15 -7.03 6.60
C ALA A 27 22.84 -6.74 5.84
N CYS A 28 21.68 -6.85 6.50
CA CYS A 28 20.40 -6.54 5.88
C CYS A 28 20.22 -5.03 5.63
N MET A 29 20.70 -4.15 6.51
CA MET A 29 20.65 -2.70 6.30
C MET A 29 21.57 -2.25 5.16
N VAL A 30 22.77 -2.83 5.07
CA VAL A 30 23.71 -2.57 3.97
C VAL A 30 23.14 -3.03 2.63
N SER A 31 22.61 -4.25 2.54
CA SER A 31 21.97 -4.77 1.32
C SER A 31 20.71 -4.00 0.92
N ALA A 32 20.00 -3.39 1.87
CA ALA A 32 18.90 -2.46 1.60
C ALA A 32 19.37 -1.07 1.10
N GLY A 33 20.69 -0.85 1.00
CA GLY A 33 21.28 0.39 0.54
C GLY A 33 21.19 1.51 1.57
N GLN A 34 21.38 1.22 2.87
CA GLN A 34 21.63 2.29 3.83
C GLN A 34 23.05 2.81 3.67
N GLY A 35 23.22 4.13 3.61
CA GLY A 35 24.53 4.77 3.55
C GLY A 35 25.23 4.81 4.92
N ILE A 36 26.53 5.08 4.90
CA ILE A 36 27.38 5.04 6.10
C ILE A 36 26.85 5.96 7.21
N GLN A 37 26.53 7.22 6.88
CA GLN A 37 26.00 8.17 7.86
C GLN A 37 24.72 7.67 8.53
N ALA A 38 23.84 7.02 7.78
CA ALA A 38 22.59 6.46 8.31
C ALA A 38 22.86 5.25 9.22
N LEU A 39 23.83 4.39 8.85
CA LEU A 39 24.23 3.24 9.66
C LEU A 39 24.85 3.70 10.98
N CYS A 40 25.82 4.62 10.94
CA CYS A 40 26.40 5.20 12.16
C CYS A 40 25.33 5.83 13.06
N LEU A 41 24.38 6.58 12.47
CA LEU A 41 23.33 7.25 13.22
C LEU A 41 22.31 6.29 13.84
N PHE A 42 21.82 5.30 13.06
CA PHE A 42 20.77 4.39 13.52
C PHE A 42 21.30 3.27 14.41
N LEU A 43 22.58 2.93 14.27
CA LEU A 43 23.23 1.91 15.09
C LEU A 43 24.10 2.53 16.19
N SER A 44 24.10 3.86 16.37
CA SER A 44 24.94 4.56 17.36
C SER A 44 26.42 4.11 17.30
N LEU A 45 26.96 3.92 16.10
CA LEU A 45 28.33 3.47 15.87
C LEU A 45 29.23 4.63 15.46
N SER A 46 30.49 4.58 15.91
CA SER A 46 31.54 5.37 15.28
C SER A 46 31.82 4.83 13.87
N ARG A 47 32.40 5.67 13.02
CA ARG A 47 32.77 5.26 11.66
C ARG A 47 33.78 4.10 11.67
N ALA A 48 34.80 4.19 12.52
CA ALA A 48 35.84 3.17 12.65
C ALA A 48 35.25 1.80 13.02
N VAL A 49 34.35 1.76 14.02
CA VAL A 49 33.70 0.51 14.45
C VAL A 49 32.82 -0.06 13.34
N LEU A 50 32.10 0.79 12.61
CA LEU A 50 31.30 0.34 11.46
C LEU A 50 32.17 -0.31 10.37
N ASP A 51 33.30 0.32 10.02
CA ASP A 51 34.22 -0.22 9.01
C ASP A 51 34.83 -1.55 9.46
N GLU A 52 35.21 -1.70 10.74
CA GLU A 52 35.68 -2.97 11.30
C GLU A 52 34.64 -4.09 11.17
N HIS A 53 33.37 -3.83 11.49
CA HIS A 53 32.32 -4.83 11.31
C HIS A 53 32.07 -5.16 9.83
N ILE A 54 32.16 -4.18 8.92
CA ILE A 54 32.01 -4.40 7.47
C ILE A 54 33.11 -5.33 6.97
N ILE A 55 34.37 -5.06 7.33
CA ILE A 55 35.53 -5.87 6.95
C ILE A 55 35.40 -7.29 7.50
N ARG A 56 35.10 -7.42 8.80
CA ARG A 56 34.95 -8.73 9.46
C ARG A 56 33.84 -9.57 8.81
N LEU A 57 32.73 -8.95 8.42
CA LEU A 57 31.60 -9.66 7.80
C LEU A 57 31.78 -9.90 6.29
N GLY A 58 32.81 -9.33 5.67
CA GLY A 58 33.01 -9.42 4.22
C GLY A 58 31.86 -8.83 3.41
N ILE A 59 31.14 -7.84 3.96
CA ILE A 59 30.02 -7.18 3.27
C ILE A 59 30.52 -5.99 2.43
N ALA A 60 29.83 -5.69 1.34
CA ALA A 60 30.19 -4.56 0.48
C ALA A 60 30.14 -3.23 1.24
N THR A 61 31.15 -2.38 1.03
CA THR A 61 31.21 -1.06 1.66
C THR A 61 29.98 -0.22 1.27
N PRO A 62 29.20 0.28 2.24
CA PRO A 62 28.03 1.10 1.95
C PRO A 62 28.44 2.43 1.33
N HIS A 63 27.52 3.06 0.60
CA HIS A 63 27.80 4.34 -0.04
C HIS A 63 27.84 5.50 0.97
N ASP A 64 28.67 6.51 0.68
CA ASP A 64 28.83 7.70 1.53
C ASP A 64 27.90 8.86 1.12
N ARG A 65 26.63 8.55 0.85
CA ARG A 65 25.66 9.59 0.48
C ARG A 65 25.07 10.19 1.75
N PRO A 66 24.93 11.53 1.81
CA PRO A 66 24.31 12.18 2.95
C PRO A 66 22.86 11.72 3.11
N MET A 67 22.41 11.66 4.36
CA MET A 67 21.01 11.39 4.66
C MET A 67 20.11 12.44 4.01
N ARG A 68 19.14 12.00 3.21
CA ARG A 68 18.16 12.91 2.61
C ARG A 68 17.34 13.58 3.71
N GLY A 69 17.21 14.90 3.63
CA GLY A 69 16.37 15.69 4.53
C GLY A 69 14.94 15.16 4.60
N GLY A 70 14.39 15.12 5.80
CA GLY A 70 13.03 14.65 6.04
C GLY A 70 11.98 15.71 5.73
N GLY A 71 10.88 15.32 5.07
CA GLY A 71 9.69 16.18 4.96
C GLY A 71 8.89 16.23 6.27
N ALA A 72 7.80 17.00 6.33
CA ALA A 72 6.97 17.19 7.53
C ALA A 72 6.36 15.91 8.17
N LYS A 73 6.48 14.75 7.52
CA LYS A 73 6.08 13.43 8.05
C LYS A 73 7.25 12.45 8.12
N ALA A 74 8.48 12.98 8.17
CA ALA A 74 9.69 12.19 8.34
C ALA A 74 9.61 11.36 9.62
N TRP A 75 10.38 10.27 9.62
CA TRP A 75 10.57 9.48 10.81
C TRP A 75 11.61 10.20 11.67
N SER A 76 11.29 10.46 12.94
CA SER A 76 12.29 10.96 13.88
C SER A 76 13.35 9.87 14.10
N LEU A 77 14.54 10.28 14.56
CA LEU A 77 15.58 9.32 14.94
C LEU A 77 15.06 8.38 16.03
N ARG A 78 14.42 8.93 17.07
CA ARG A 78 13.81 8.16 18.17
C ARG A 78 12.79 7.13 17.68
N ASP A 79 11.87 7.52 16.79
CA ASP A 79 10.89 6.59 16.22
C ASP A 79 11.55 5.52 15.34
N THR A 80 12.67 5.85 14.69
CA THR A 80 13.45 4.90 13.90
C THR A 80 14.16 3.88 14.79
N LEU A 81 14.76 4.31 15.90
CA LEU A 81 15.39 3.42 16.88
C LEU A 81 14.36 2.48 17.53
N ARG A 82 13.22 3.02 18.00
CA ARG A 82 12.07 2.24 18.49
C ARG A 82 11.63 1.20 17.48
N LEU A 83 11.50 1.59 16.21
CA LEU A 83 11.14 0.68 15.13
C LEU A 83 12.14 -0.47 15.00
N ILE A 84 13.45 -0.19 15.01
CA ILE A 84 14.49 -1.22 14.88
C ILE A 84 14.39 -2.23 16.04
N VAL A 85 14.43 -1.75 17.28
CA VAL A 85 14.40 -2.60 18.48
C VAL A 85 13.13 -3.43 18.54
N TRP A 86 11.97 -2.78 18.49
CA TRP A 86 10.69 -3.49 18.65
C TRP A 86 10.41 -4.44 17.48
N ARG A 87 10.90 -4.15 16.27
CA ARG A 87 10.79 -5.12 15.15
C ARG A 87 11.69 -6.32 15.32
N LEU A 88 12.93 -6.14 15.80
CA LEU A 88 13.83 -7.25 16.12
C LEU A 88 13.26 -8.11 17.26
N ALA A 89 12.66 -7.48 18.27
CA ALA A 89 11.90 -8.15 19.31
C ALA A 89 10.60 -8.82 18.79
N ALA A 90 10.28 -8.78 17.49
CA ALA A 90 9.04 -9.34 16.94
C ALA A 90 7.73 -8.75 17.51
N VAL A 91 7.75 -7.47 17.91
CA VAL A 91 6.52 -6.74 18.26
C VAL A 91 5.70 -6.48 16.99
N HIS A 92 4.38 -6.65 17.11
CA HIS A 92 3.46 -6.45 16.00
C HIS A 92 3.45 -4.99 15.50
N PRO A 93 3.46 -4.75 14.17
CA PRO A 93 3.52 -3.40 13.60
C PRO A 93 2.39 -2.45 14.02
N ASP A 94 1.21 -2.98 14.38
CA ASP A 94 0.10 -2.17 14.89
C ASP A 94 0.43 -1.55 16.25
N VAL A 95 1.04 -2.33 17.16
CA VAL A 95 1.40 -1.87 18.51
C VAL A 95 2.52 -0.85 18.43
N ILE A 96 3.55 -1.13 17.62
CA ILE A 96 4.64 -0.18 17.33
C ILE A 96 4.04 1.15 16.86
N GLY A 97 3.16 1.10 15.85
CA GLY A 97 2.57 2.29 15.25
C GLY A 97 1.77 3.16 16.21
N GLN A 98 1.20 2.58 17.27
CA GLN A 98 0.48 3.30 18.32
C GLN A 98 1.42 4.03 19.29
N ARG A 99 2.63 3.49 19.52
CA ARG A 99 3.53 4.00 20.57
C ARG A 99 4.57 5.01 20.08
N LEU A 100 4.74 5.17 18.77
CA LEU A 100 5.60 6.20 18.17
C LEU A 100 5.12 7.62 18.50
N ASP A 101 6.06 8.59 18.51
CA ASP A 101 5.75 10.00 18.81
C ASP A 101 4.74 10.56 17.81
N THR A 102 4.88 10.19 16.53
CA THR A 102 3.87 10.42 15.50
C THR A 102 3.20 9.10 15.16
N PRO A 103 1.93 8.86 15.57
CA PRO A 103 1.25 7.61 15.30
C PRO A 103 1.26 7.23 13.82
N ARG A 104 1.63 5.97 13.54
CA ARG A 104 1.73 5.43 12.17
C ARG A 104 0.84 4.21 12.00
N SER A 105 0.35 4.01 10.79
CA SER A 105 -0.33 2.75 10.45
C SER A 105 0.68 1.59 10.40
N ALA A 106 0.25 0.36 10.68
CA ALA A 106 1.09 -0.81 10.52
C ALA A 106 1.70 -0.95 9.12
N ASN A 107 0.99 -0.52 8.08
CA ASN A 107 1.54 -0.52 6.72
C ASN A 107 2.71 0.46 6.57
N ALA A 108 2.65 1.63 7.21
CA ALA A 108 3.77 2.57 7.23
C ALA A 108 4.96 2.02 8.02
N VAL A 109 4.70 1.36 9.16
CA VAL A 109 5.72 0.66 9.97
C VAL A 109 6.41 -0.45 9.14
N ARG A 110 5.65 -1.33 8.48
CA ARG A 110 6.18 -2.37 7.58
C ARG A 110 6.96 -1.78 6.40
N ALA A 111 6.45 -0.72 5.79
CA ALA A 111 7.12 -0.06 4.67
C ALA A 111 8.45 0.56 5.08
N LYS A 112 8.51 1.24 6.24
CA LYS A 112 9.75 1.79 6.79
C LYS A 112 10.73 0.69 7.16
N ALA A 113 10.28 -0.38 7.82
CA ALA A 113 11.14 -1.50 8.21
C ALA A 113 11.80 -2.17 7.00
N ARG A 114 11.04 -2.42 5.92
CA ARG A 114 11.58 -2.94 4.66
C ARG A 114 12.59 -2.00 4.02
N ARG A 115 12.32 -0.69 4.01
CA ARG A 115 13.25 0.32 3.46
C ARG A 115 14.56 0.38 4.22
N LEU A 116 14.51 0.18 5.54
CA LEU A 116 15.70 0.15 6.38
C LEU A 116 16.49 -1.16 6.24
N GLY A 117 15.89 -2.23 5.71
CA GLY A 117 16.51 -3.56 5.72
C GLY A 117 16.45 -4.24 7.08
N ILE A 118 15.46 -3.93 7.93
CA ILE A 118 15.30 -4.66 9.20
C ILE A 118 14.79 -6.08 8.88
N PRO A 119 15.45 -7.15 9.39
CA PRO A 119 15.00 -8.52 9.20
C PRO A 119 13.51 -8.68 9.57
N CYS A 120 12.75 -9.37 8.72
CA CYS A 120 11.34 -9.61 9.00
C CYS A 120 11.19 -10.83 9.92
N PRO A 121 10.76 -10.66 11.18
CA PRO A 121 10.40 -11.80 12.02
C PRO A 121 9.27 -12.61 11.36
N ASP A 122 9.27 -13.92 11.60
CA ASP A 122 8.20 -14.81 11.16
C ASP A 122 6.86 -14.31 11.71
N ARG A 123 5.81 -14.44 10.90
CA ARG A 123 4.45 -14.02 11.25
C ARG A 123 3.95 -14.71 12.52
N LYS A 124 4.35 -15.96 12.75
CA LYS A 124 3.99 -16.74 13.94
C LYS A 124 4.70 -16.24 15.20
N ALA A 125 5.88 -15.63 15.05
CA ALA A 125 6.65 -15.09 16.15
C ALA A 125 6.22 -13.68 16.59
N LEU A 126 5.29 -13.05 15.85
CA LEU A 126 4.80 -11.72 16.16
C LEU A 126 3.87 -11.75 17.38
N HIS A 127 4.18 -10.93 18.37
CA HIS A 127 3.34 -10.78 19.56
C HIS A 127 2.80 -9.35 19.69
N LYS A 128 1.69 -9.19 20.43
CA LYS A 128 0.98 -7.92 20.62
C LYS A 128 0.99 -7.54 22.11
N PRO A 129 2.10 -7.02 22.64
CA PRO A 129 2.12 -6.52 24.01
C PRO A 129 1.20 -5.29 24.12
N GLN A 130 0.86 -4.90 25.35
CA GLN A 130 0.14 -3.65 25.55
C GLN A 130 1.04 -2.49 25.08
N PRO A 131 0.51 -1.49 24.35
CA PRO A 131 1.33 -0.38 23.85
C PRO A 131 2.11 0.35 24.94
N ASP A 132 1.50 0.49 26.12
CA ASP A 132 2.08 1.21 27.25
C ASP A 132 3.12 0.39 28.03
N SER A 133 3.15 -0.94 27.85
CA SER A 133 4.15 -1.81 28.47
C SER A 133 5.47 -1.88 27.67
N LEU A 134 5.55 -1.22 26.51
CA LEU A 134 6.76 -1.17 25.71
C LEU A 134 7.77 -0.20 26.33
N ARG A 135 8.95 -0.71 26.67
CA ARG A 135 10.07 0.12 27.11
C ARG A 135 10.66 0.89 25.92
N ASP A 136 10.91 2.17 26.14
CA ASP A 136 11.65 2.98 25.18
C ASP A 136 13.12 2.56 25.19
N PRO A 137 13.72 2.22 24.03
CA PRO A 137 15.14 1.99 23.98
C PRO A 137 15.85 3.33 24.25
N GLY A 138 16.63 3.38 25.32
CA GLY A 138 17.61 4.45 25.51
C GLY A 138 18.61 4.44 24.35
N VAL A 139 19.12 5.61 23.95
CA VAL A 139 20.10 5.69 22.84
C VAL A 139 21.39 4.93 23.19
N VAL A 140 21.77 4.95 24.47
CA VAL A 140 22.92 4.21 25.03
C VAL A 140 22.56 2.73 25.25
N ASP A 141 21.35 2.46 25.78
CA ASP A 141 20.85 1.10 25.99
C ASP A 141 20.61 0.32 24.68
N PHE A 142 20.45 1.01 23.54
CA PHE A 142 20.15 0.40 22.24
C PHE A 142 21.24 -0.58 21.80
N MET A 143 22.51 -0.13 21.80
CA MET A 143 23.62 -0.98 21.39
C MET A 143 23.97 -1.99 22.46
N ALA A 144 23.91 -1.60 23.72
CA ALA A 144 24.07 -2.54 24.81
C ALA A 144 23.03 -3.67 24.70
N SER A 145 21.75 -3.38 24.46
CA SER A 145 20.70 -4.41 24.36
C SER A 145 20.87 -5.33 23.15
N ILE A 146 21.28 -4.80 21.99
CA ILE A 146 21.49 -5.59 20.78
C ILE A 146 22.78 -6.42 20.85
N MET A 147 23.85 -5.86 21.43
CA MET A 147 25.13 -6.54 21.57
C MET A 147 25.13 -7.51 22.75
N LEU A 148 24.69 -7.12 23.96
CA LEU A 148 24.59 -7.97 25.15
C LEU A 148 23.66 -9.18 24.94
N ALA A 149 22.62 -9.05 24.10
CA ALA A 149 21.78 -10.20 23.75
C ALA A 149 22.55 -11.34 23.05
N GLY A 150 23.77 -11.09 22.54
CA GLY A 150 24.60 -12.07 21.84
C GLY A 150 25.99 -12.30 22.41
N ILE A 151 26.29 -11.88 23.66
CA ILE A 151 27.66 -11.96 24.21
C ILE A 151 28.05 -13.35 24.71
N GLU A 152 27.10 -14.22 25.05
CA GLU A 152 27.46 -15.53 25.60
C GLU A 152 27.99 -16.44 24.46
N PRO A 153 29.25 -16.89 24.52
CA PRO A 153 29.83 -17.74 23.50
C PRO A 153 29.03 -19.04 23.37
N GLY A 154 28.50 -19.31 22.17
CA GLY A 154 27.68 -20.48 21.87
C GLY A 154 26.16 -20.22 21.79
N GLN A 155 25.69 -18.99 22.06
CA GLN A 155 24.27 -18.68 21.92
C GLN A 155 23.82 -18.56 20.46
N THR A 156 22.63 -19.11 20.19
CA THR A 156 22.01 -19.00 18.87
C THR A 156 21.32 -17.65 18.68
N ALA A 157 21.11 -17.23 17.43
CA ALA A 157 20.37 -16.00 17.12
C ALA A 157 18.94 -16.00 17.71
N ASP A 158 18.34 -17.18 17.88
CA ASP A 158 17.00 -17.33 18.44
C ASP A 158 16.96 -17.07 19.96
N GLU A 159 18.02 -17.44 20.68
CA GLU A 159 18.17 -17.13 22.11
C GLU A 159 18.38 -15.63 22.34
N ALA A 160 19.19 -14.99 21.50
CA ALA A 160 19.38 -13.54 21.50
C ALA A 160 18.04 -12.81 21.25
N LEU A 161 17.23 -13.29 20.29
CA LEU A 161 15.89 -12.77 20.04
C LEU A 161 14.94 -12.96 21.22
N LYS A 162 15.02 -14.09 21.93
CA LYS A 162 14.22 -14.36 23.11
C LYS A 162 14.55 -13.38 24.25
N ARG A 163 15.84 -13.18 24.55
CA ARG A 163 16.28 -12.18 25.56
C ARG A 163 15.86 -10.77 25.18
N LEU A 164 16.00 -10.40 23.92
CA LEU A 164 15.55 -9.09 23.44
C LEU A 164 14.04 -8.91 23.63
N ARG A 165 13.22 -9.93 23.38
CA ARG A 165 11.78 -9.90 23.63
C ARG A 165 11.45 -9.62 25.09
N GLU A 166 12.13 -10.30 25.99
CA GLU A 166 11.92 -10.17 27.44
C GLU A 166 12.36 -8.77 27.93
N SER A 167 13.45 -8.23 27.40
CA SER A 167 13.97 -6.90 27.80
C SER A 167 13.09 -5.71 27.39
N VAL A 168 12.28 -5.87 26.33
CA VAL A 168 11.47 -4.79 25.73
C VAL A 168 10.12 -4.62 26.43
N VAL A 169 9.66 -5.63 27.15
CA VAL A 169 8.38 -5.60 27.86
C VAL A 169 8.63 -5.39 29.34
N VAL A 170 8.11 -4.29 29.89
CA VAL A 170 8.16 -4.04 31.33
C VAL A 170 7.21 -5.03 32.03
N SER A 171 7.71 -5.70 33.07
CA SER A 171 6.90 -6.60 33.89
C SER A 171 5.75 -5.82 34.54
N ALA A 172 4.56 -6.43 34.61
CA ALA A 172 3.39 -5.80 35.23
C ALA A 172 3.64 -5.32 36.68
N ALA A 173 4.60 -5.93 37.38
CA ALA A 173 5.00 -5.53 38.74
C ALA A 173 5.75 -4.19 38.81
N GLU A 174 6.44 -3.77 37.74
CA GLU A 174 7.17 -2.49 37.68
C GLU A 174 6.27 -1.30 37.29
N VAL A 175 5.08 -1.55 36.73
CA VAL A 175 4.16 -0.49 36.26
C VAL A 175 3.44 0.22 37.43
N VAL A 176 3.50 -0.32 38.64
CA VAL A 176 2.73 0.15 39.81
C VAL A 176 3.28 1.44 40.43
N SER A 177 4.47 1.92 40.07
CA SER A 177 5.14 3.03 40.78
C SER A 177 5.30 4.34 39.99
N LEU A 178 4.59 4.54 38.88
CA LEU A 178 4.60 5.84 38.18
C LEU A 178 3.38 6.69 38.59
N PRO A 179 3.57 7.95 39.05
CA PRO A 179 2.47 8.83 39.37
C PRO A 179 1.65 9.09 38.11
N VAL A 180 0.40 8.64 38.14
CA VAL A 180 -0.60 8.88 37.10
C VAL A 180 -0.83 10.39 37.03
N LYS A 181 -0.16 11.07 36.10
CA LYS A 181 -0.57 12.41 35.69
C LYS A 181 -1.89 12.25 34.94
N GLU A 182 -2.98 12.69 35.56
CA GLU A 182 -4.29 12.83 34.93
C GLU A 182 -4.19 13.77 33.71
N GLY A 183 -3.97 13.15 32.54
CA GLY A 183 -3.90 13.83 31.26
C GLY A 183 -5.29 14.01 30.67
N ARG A 184 -5.77 15.26 30.72
CA ARG A 184 -6.90 15.90 30.03
C ARG A 184 -7.79 15.04 29.10
N PRO A 185 -9.12 15.19 29.17
CA PRO A 185 -10.05 14.51 28.28
C PRO A 185 -9.75 14.80 26.81
N ALA A 186 -9.79 13.75 26.01
CA ALA A 186 -9.55 13.76 24.57
C ALA A 186 -10.34 14.87 23.88
N ARG A 187 -9.64 15.93 23.48
CA ARG A 187 -10.19 17.01 22.67
C ARG A 187 -10.55 16.44 21.30
N LYS A 188 -11.84 16.20 21.06
CA LYS A 188 -12.42 16.00 19.72
C LYS A 188 -11.99 17.19 18.85
N ARG A 189 -10.95 17.03 18.04
CA ARG A 189 -10.56 18.03 17.04
C ARG A 189 -11.02 17.56 15.68
N ASN A 190 -12.00 18.31 15.19
CA ASN A 190 -12.56 18.28 13.86
C ASN A 190 -11.48 18.22 12.78
N LYS A 191 -11.71 17.36 11.78
CA LYS A 191 -10.97 17.33 10.52
C LYS A 191 -11.08 18.69 9.85
N ALA A 192 -9.98 19.44 9.82
CA ALA A 192 -9.80 20.48 8.82
C ALA A 192 -9.23 19.82 7.55
N ALA A 193 -9.91 20.09 6.44
CA ALA A 193 -9.49 19.75 5.09
C ALA A 193 -8.17 20.45 4.78
N GLY A 194 -7.21 19.70 4.23
CA GLY A 194 -5.93 20.22 3.78
C GLY A 194 -5.38 19.27 2.74
N GLN A 195 -5.58 19.65 1.48
CA GLN A 195 -5.09 19.00 0.28
C GLN A 195 -3.60 18.64 0.40
N ARG A 196 -3.24 17.44 -0.04
CA ARG A 196 -1.87 17.15 -0.49
C ARG A 196 -1.93 16.49 -1.85
N GLU A 197 -1.52 17.28 -2.83
CA GLU A 197 -1.25 16.89 -4.20
C GLU A 197 -0.15 15.82 -4.21
N PHE A 198 -0.41 14.72 -4.90
CA PHE A 198 0.59 13.70 -5.24
C PHE A 198 1.07 13.97 -6.67
N PRO A 199 2.32 13.61 -6.99
CA PRO A 199 2.96 13.99 -8.25
C PRO A 199 2.22 13.41 -9.45
N PHE A 200 2.27 14.23 -10.48
CA PHE A 200 1.57 14.18 -11.75
C PHE A 200 1.72 12.86 -12.51
N PHE A 201 0.77 12.66 -13.42
CA PHE A 201 0.77 11.64 -14.47
C PHE A 201 2.17 11.52 -15.09
N GLY A 202 2.86 10.42 -14.82
CA GLY A 202 3.98 10.01 -15.65
C GLY A 202 3.40 9.62 -17.00
N ILE A 203 3.46 10.56 -17.93
CA ILE A 203 3.46 10.27 -19.37
C ILE A 203 4.60 9.28 -19.57
N VAL A 204 4.32 8.16 -20.24
CA VAL A 204 5.36 7.22 -20.68
C VAL A 204 6.09 7.93 -21.83
N PRO A 205 7.38 8.31 -21.71
CA PRO A 205 8.14 8.64 -22.89
C PRO A 205 8.64 7.31 -23.44
N ASP A 206 8.20 6.95 -24.64
CA ASP A 206 8.98 6.04 -25.46
C ASP A 206 9.11 6.62 -26.86
N GLN A 207 10.38 6.80 -27.24
CA GLN A 207 10.95 7.05 -28.56
C GLN A 207 10.85 8.43 -29.24
N ALA A 208 12.07 8.90 -29.54
CA ALA A 208 12.54 9.79 -30.60
C ALA A 208 12.12 11.27 -30.56
N ASP A 209 13.14 12.11 -30.61
CA ASP A 209 13.09 13.54 -30.88
C ASP A 209 12.23 13.85 -32.11
N GLN A 210 10.97 14.21 -31.88
CA GLN A 210 10.20 15.03 -32.80
C GLN A 210 9.59 16.18 -32.03
N LYS A 211 9.98 17.38 -32.45
CA LYS A 211 9.47 18.67 -31.99
C LYS A 211 8.02 18.82 -32.52
N VAL A 212 7.07 18.18 -31.84
CA VAL A 212 5.65 18.17 -32.25
C VAL A 212 4.96 19.47 -31.84
N ALA A 213 4.14 19.97 -32.76
CA ALA A 213 3.27 21.13 -32.67
C ALA A 213 2.44 21.19 -31.38
N GLN A 214 1.99 22.40 -31.03
CA GLN A 214 1.13 22.65 -29.88
C GLN A 214 -0.03 21.64 -29.83
N PRO A 215 -0.30 21.01 -28.67
CA PRO A 215 -1.33 19.99 -28.58
C PRO A 215 -2.69 20.61 -28.87
N GLU A 216 -3.32 20.09 -29.92
CA GLU A 216 -4.73 20.32 -30.24
C GLU A 216 -5.56 20.15 -28.95
N VAL A 217 -6.40 21.15 -28.64
CA VAL A 217 -7.23 21.13 -27.44
C VAL A 217 -8.27 20.03 -27.63
N LEU A 218 -7.98 18.83 -27.11
CA LEU A 218 -8.89 17.70 -27.17
C LEU A 218 -10.17 18.05 -26.41
N GLU A 219 -11.28 18.20 -27.14
CA GLU A 219 -12.59 18.47 -26.57
C GLU A 219 -13.05 17.29 -25.70
N ILE A 220 -13.44 17.58 -24.46
CA ILE A 220 -13.93 16.56 -23.53
C ILE A 220 -15.42 16.33 -23.82
N PRO A 221 -15.86 15.10 -24.14
CA PRO A 221 -17.27 14.82 -24.38
C PRO A 221 -18.13 15.18 -23.16
N SER A 222 -19.22 15.89 -23.41
CA SER A 222 -20.17 16.31 -22.37
C SER A 222 -21.20 15.23 -22.06
N THR A 223 -21.54 14.40 -23.05
CA THR A 223 -22.55 13.35 -22.94
C THR A 223 -22.02 11.99 -23.40
N GLU A 224 -22.68 10.91 -22.99
CA GLU A 224 -22.31 9.52 -23.36
C GLU A 224 -22.40 9.29 -24.88
N ASN A 225 -23.37 9.92 -25.54
CA ASN A 225 -23.61 9.77 -26.98
C ASN A 225 -22.54 10.44 -27.84
N GLN A 226 -21.74 11.34 -27.27
CA GLN A 226 -20.63 12.02 -27.97
C GLN A 226 -19.34 11.19 -27.94
N VAL A 227 -19.31 10.07 -27.23
CA VAL A 227 -18.10 9.24 -27.12
C VAL A 227 -18.03 8.31 -28.32
N ASP A 228 -17.06 8.56 -29.21
CA ASP A 228 -16.69 7.57 -30.22
C ASP A 228 -15.70 6.55 -29.64
N PHE A 229 -16.12 5.29 -29.58
CA PHE A 229 -15.28 4.18 -29.14
C PHE A 229 -14.39 3.61 -30.27
N LYS A 230 -14.52 4.07 -31.52
CA LYS A 230 -13.65 3.63 -32.62
C LYS A 230 -12.26 4.27 -32.52
N GLU A 231 -12.21 5.52 -32.11
CA GLU A 231 -10.96 6.28 -31.98
C GLU A 231 -10.25 6.04 -30.64
N ASN A 232 -9.06 6.62 -30.52
CA ASN A 232 -8.31 6.63 -29.27
C ASN A 232 -8.93 7.65 -28.31
N LEU A 233 -9.22 7.21 -27.08
CA LEU A 233 -9.91 8.00 -26.06
C LEU A 233 -8.90 8.84 -25.24
N THR A 234 -7.94 9.48 -25.92
CA THR A 234 -6.80 10.19 -25.28
C THR A 234 -7.22 11.42 -24.50
N TRP A 235 -8.39 12.01 -24.79
CA TRP A 235 -8.99 13.08 -23.97
C TRP A 235 -9.13 12.65 -22.50
N PHE A 236 -9.27 11.35 -22.22
CA PHE A 236 -9.29 10.81 -20.86
C PHE A 236 -7.98 11.08 -20.11
N ALA A 237 -6.84 10.96 -20.77
CA ALA A 237 -5.53 11.28 -20.20
C ALA A 237 -5.36 12.79 -19.94
N GLY A 238 -6.04 13.61 -20.75
CA GLY A 238 -6.11 15.07 -20.60
C GLY A 238 -6.84 15.54 -19.33
N LEU A 239 -7.63 14.68 -18.68
CA LEU A 239 -8.27 14.96 -17.40
C LEU A 239 -7.21 15.04 -16.28
N LYS A 240 -6.56 16.21 -16.16
CA LYS A 240 -5.49 16.48 -15.19
C LYS A 240 -5.96 16.26 -13.75
N GLY A 241 -5.63 15.10 -13.20
CA GLY A 241 -5.83 14.73 -11.80
C GLY A 241 -6.79 13.57 -11.62
N ARG A 242 -6.44 12.61 -10.75
CA ARG A 242 -7.29 11.44 -10.43
C ARG A 242 -8.71 11.84 -10.03
N THR A 243 -8.85 12.94 -9.29
CA THR A 243 -10.14 13.46 -8.85
C THR A 243 -10.99 13.95 -10.02
N LYS A 244 -10.39 14.61 -11.02
CA LYS A 244 -11.13 15.13 -12.18
C LYS A 244 -11.74 14.03 -13.05
N ALA A 245 -11.00 12.93 -13.25
CA ALA A 245 -11.52 11.76 -13.95
C ALA A 245 -12.66 11.06 -13.18
N GLN A 246 -12.67 11.15 -11.85
CA GLN A 246 -13.71 10.56 -11.01
C GLN A 246 -14.96 11.44 -10.87
N THR A 247 -14.81 12.76 -10.96
CA THR A 247 -15.93 13.71 -10.96
C THR A 247 -16.62 13.82 -12.32
N ASN A 248 -15.95 13.43 -13.40
CA ASN A 248 -16.55 13.36 -14.73
C ASN A 248 -17.33 12.04 -14.91
N ARG A 249 -18.66 12.15 -15.03
CA ARG A 249 -19.58 11.00 -15.21
C ARG A 249 -19.24 10.19 -16.47
N VAL A 250 -18.96 10.86 -17.58
CA VAL A 250 -18.66 10.23 -18.88
C VAL A 250 -17.37 9.43 -18.78
N ALA A 251 -16.32 9.98 -18.15
CA ALA A 251 -15.06 9.26 -17.95
C ALA A 251 -15.25 7.94 -17.17
N VAL A 252 -16.03 7.96 -16.08
CA VAL A 252 -16.32 6.74 -15.30
C VAL A 252 -17.18 5.75 -16.09
N TRP A 253 -18.11 6.25 -16.90
CA TRP A 253 -18.93 5.45 -17.79
C TRP A 253 -18.11 4.74 -18.87
N VAL A 254 -17.27 5.48 -19.59
CA VAL A 254 -16.39 4.96 -20.66
C VAL A 254 -15.49 3.84 -20.14
N ALA A 255 -14.86 4.03 -18.98
CA ALA A 255 -13.99 3.01 -18.39
C ALA A 255 -14.73 1.71 -18.06
N PHE A 256 -16.02 1.78 -17.71
CA PHE A 256 -16.86 0.60 -17.54
C PHE A 256 -17.24 -0.01 -18.88
N MET A 257 -17.66 0.80 -19.86
CA MET A 257 -18.07 0.31 -21.18
C MET A 257 -16.95 -0.49 -21.84
N LEU A 258 -15.70 -0.01 -21.80
CA LEU A 258 -14.55 -0.75 -22.31
C LEU A 258 -14.42 -2.14 -21.66
N MET A 259 -14.56 -2.22 -20.35
CA MET A 259 -14.47 -3.49 -19.61
C MET A 259 -15.70 -4.39 -19.86
N ALA A 260 -16.89 -3.80 -20.02
CA ALA A 260 -18.13 -4.52 -20.30
C ALA A 260 -18.17 -5.05 -21.74
N GLY A 261 -17.53 -4.37 -22.68
CA GLY A 261 -17.33 -4.81 -24.07
C GLY A 261 -16.21 -5.83 -24.25
N GLY A 262 -15.78 -6.49 -23.15
CA GLY A 262 -14.80 -7.57 -23.20
C GLY A 262 -13.34 -7.10 -23.30
N LEU A 263 -13.03 -5.81 -23.16
CA LEU A 263 -11.64 -5.35 -23.29
C LEU A 263 -10.84 -5.61 -22.01
N HIS A 264 -9.70 -6.30 -22.11
CA HIS A 264 -8.81 -6.51 -20.98
C HIS A 264 -8.28 -5.17 -20.43
N TYR A 265 -8.11 -5.06 -19.11
CA TYR A 265 -7.80 -3.78 -18.46
C TYR A 265 -6.51 -3.10 -18.95
N LYS A 266 -5.55 -3.87 -19.48
CA LYS A 266 -4.32 -3.33 -20.08
C LYS A 266 -4.61 -2.63 -21.41
N GLU A 267 -5.45 -3.23 -22.25
CA GLU A 267 -5.88 -2.66 -23.53
C GLU A 267 -6.81 -1.47 -23.31
N ALA A 268 -7.71 -1.55 -22.31
CA ALA A 268 -8.50 -0.40 -21.90
C ALA A 268 -7.62 0.77 -21.44
N ALA A 269 -6.57 0.50 -20.66
CA ALA A 269 -5.63 1.54 -20.23
C ALA A 269 -4.88 2.17 -21.43
N LYS A 270 -4.44 1.34 -22.39
CA LYS A 270 -3.80 1.80 -23.64
C LYS A 270 -4.74 2.72 -24.43
N LYS A 271 -6.00 2.31 -24.62
CA LYS A 271 -7.01 3.08 -25.36
C LYS A 271 -7.37 4.41 -24.71
N LEU A 272 -7.28 4.48 -23.38
CA LEU A 272 -7.50 5.72 -22.60
C LEU A 272 -6.23 6.59 -22.45
N GLY A 273 -5.09 6.17 -23.00
CA GLY A 273 -3.82 6.90 -22.87
C GLY A 273 -3.28 6.94 -21.43
N VAL A 274 -3.57 5.93 -20.59
CA VAL A 274 -3.11 5.88 -19.19
C VAL A 274 -2.34 4.60 -18.89
N THR A 275 -1.51 4.63 -17.85
CA THR A 275 -0.77 3.42 -17.44
C THR A 275 -1.70 2.34 -16.88
N PRO A 276 -1.39 1.04 -17.05
CA PRO A 276 -2.20 -0.05 -16.50
C PRO A 276 -2.36 -0.02 -14.98
N ALA A 277 -1.40 0.56 -14.25
CA ALA A 277 -1.48 0.74 -12.80
C ALA A 277 -2.43 1.87 -12.40
N ALA A 278 -2.41 2.99 -13.14
CA ALA A 278 -3.35 4.09 -12.97
C ALA A 278 -4.78 3.62 -13.23
N PHE A 279 -5.01 2.89 -14.32
CA PHE A 279 -6.34 2.34 -14.65
C PHE A 279 -6.85 1.37 -13.57
N ARG A 280 -6.01 0.44 -13.09
CA ARG A 280 -6.38 -0.46 -11.97
C ARG A 280 -6.80 0.29 -10.72
N THR A 281 -6.09 1.37 -10.39
CA THR A 281 -6.42 2.21 -9.23
C THR A 281 -7.73 2.98 -9.45
N PHE A 282 -7.90 3.55 -10.64
CA PHE A 282 -9.12 4.26 -11.04
C PHE A 282 -10.34 3.34 -10.96
N LYS A 283 -10.27 2.17 -11.63
CA LYS A 283 -11.27 1.10 -11.61
C LYS A 283 -11.71 0.74 -10.19
N THR A 284 -10.74 0.55 -9.28
CA THR A 284 -11.01 0.20 -7.88
C THR A 284 -11.74 1.30 -7.11
N ASN A 285 -11.41 2.56 -7.39
CA ASN A 285 -12.00 3.71 -6.70
C ASN A 285 -13.43 4.01 -7.16
N VAL A 286 -13.74 3.80 -8.44
CA VAL A 286 -15.07 4.01 -9.02
C VAL A 286 -15.92 2.73 -9.05
N ALA A 287 -15.45 1.67 -8.39
CA ALA A 287 -16.20 0.42 -8.18
C ALA A 287 -16.58 -0.37 -9.43
N ILE A 288 -15.85 -0.22 -10.55
CA ILE A 288 -16.17 -0.92 -11.80
C ILE A 288 -16.22 -2.44 -11.52
N PRO A 289 -17.37 -3.09 -11.74
CA PRO A 289 -17.50 -4.53 -11.54
C PRO A 289 -16.56 -5.30 -12.48
N SER A 290 -16.26 -6.54 -12.12
CA SER A 290 -15.41 -7.42 -12.93
C SER A 290 -16.07 -8.78 -13.11
N ASP A 291 -15.98 -9.35 -14.30
CA ASP A 291 -16.35 -10.75 -14.50
C ASP A 291 -15.31 -11.64 -13.79
N SER A 292 -15.81 -12.72 -13.19
CA SER A 292 -14.97 -13.78 -12.66
C SER A 292 -14.26 -14.56 -13.76
N ASP A 293 -14.92 -14.71 -14.91
CA ASP A 293 -14.33 -15.40 -16.06
C ASP A 293 -13.49 -14.43 -16.89
N ARG A 294 -12.17 -14.54 -16.72
CA ARG A 294 -11.20 -13.73 -17.46
C ARG A 294 -11.08 -14.13 -18.93
N ARG A 295 -11.57 -15.30 -19.34
CA ARG A 295 -11.48 -15.77 -20.73
C ARG A 295 -12.34 -14.95 -21.68
N LYS A 296 -13.38 -14.29 -21.15
CA LYS A 296 -14.22 -13.35 -21.90
C LYS A 296 -13.55 -12.00 -22.18
N MET A 297 -12.36 -11.77 -21.62
CA MET A 297 -11.62 -10.54 -21.78
C MET A 297 -10.55 -10.72 -22.85
N GLY A 298 -10.63 -9.95 -23.92
CA GLY A 298 -9.70 -9.97 -25.06
C GLY A 298 -9.11 -8.60 -25.37
N GLY A 299 -8.55 -8.47 -26.57
CA GLY A 299 -8.03 -7.22 -27.12
C GLY A 299 -8.98 -6.47 -28.05
N VAL A 300 -10.13 -7.07 -28.37
CA VAL A 300 -11.15 -6.48 -29.25
C VAL A 300 -12.28 -5.94 -28.38
N PHE A 301 -12.71 -4.72 -28.66
CA PHE A 301 -13.84 -4.08 -28.00
C PHE A 301 -15.11 -4.29 -28.83
N ASP A 302 -16.19 -4.73 -28.19
CA ASP A 302 -17.51 -4.89 -28.80
C ASP A 302 -18.53 -3.98 -28.07
N LEU A 303 -19.07 -3.00 -28.81
CA LEU A 303 -20.01 -2.01 -28.29
C LEU A 303 -21.38 -2.63 -27.98
N ASP A 304 -21.89 -3.49 -28.86
CA ASP A 304 -23.19 -4.15 -28.69
C ASP A 304 -23.16 -5.04 -27.44
N ALA A 305 -22.05 -5.76 -27.25
CA ALA A 305 -21.79 -6.55 -26.05
C ALA A 305 -21.73 -5.69 -24.78
N ALA A 306 -21.08 -4.53 -24.85
CA ALA A 306 -20.98 -3.59 -23.73
C ALA A 306 -22.36 -3.06 -23.31
N GLU A 307 -23.19 -2.64 -24.27
CA GLU A 307 -24.54 -2.13 -24.03
C GLU A 307 -25.47 -3.22 -23.47
N ALA A 308 -25.45 -4.41 -24.07
CA ALA A 308 -26.19 -5.55 -23.56
C ALA A 308 -25.77 -5.92 -22.14
N THR A 309 -24.47 -5.88 -21.86
CA THR A 309 -23.92 -6.13 -20.53
C THR A 309 -24.40 -5.06 -19.54
N LEU A 310 -24.33 -3.77 -19.90
CA LEU A 310 -24.82 -2.68 -19.05
C LEU A 310 -26.29 -2.88 -18.69
N LYS A 311 -27.13 -3.17 -19.68
CA LYS A 311 -28.58 -3.41 -19.52
C LYS A 311 -28.88 -4.56 -18.56
N ARG A 312 -28.11 -5.65 -18.61
CA ARG A 312 -28.31 -6.85 -17.76
C ARG A 312 -27.66 -6.77 -16.39
N SER A 313 -26.58 -6.00 -16.27
CA SER A 313 -25.74 -5.98 -15.07
C SER A 313 -26.50 -5.56 -13.80
N GLY A 314 -27.58 -4.77 -13.97
CA GLY A 314 -28.28 -4.15 -12.85
C GLY A 314 -27.42 -3.14 -12.10
N TYR A 315 -26.32 -2.67 -12.69
CA TYR A 315 -25.49 -1.60 -12.15
C TYR A 315 -25.93 -0.24 -12.69
N GLU A 316 -25.75 0.80 -11.88
CA GLU A 316 -26.00 2.19 -12.25
C GLU A 316 -24.90 3.09 -11.68
N LEU A 317 -24.68 4.23 -12.33
CA LEU A 317 -23.77 5.27 -11.84
C LEU A 317 -24.45 6.11 -10.78
N LYS A 318 -23.80 6.25 -9.63
CA LYS A 318 -24.23 7.14 -8.53
C LYS A 318 -23.17 8.19 -8.26
N ARG A 319 -23.62 9.39 -7.92
CA ARG A 319 -22.78 10.49 -7.45
C ARG A 319 -22.61 10.37 -5.93
N CYS A 320 -21.37 10.36 -5.46
CA CYS A 320 -21.03 10.29 -4.05
C CYS A 320 -21.37 11.62 -3.36
N LEU A 321 -22.20 11.60 -2.32
CA LEU A 321 -22.61 12.82 -1.62
C LEU A 321 -21.45 13.57 -0.95
N LYS A 322 -20.38 12.86 -0.59
CA LYS A 322 -19.28 13.44 0.21
C LYS A 322 -18.12 13.96 -0.64
N SER A 323 -17.84 13.33 -1.77
CA SER A 323 -16.64 13.60 -2.56
C SER A 323 -16.93 14.01 -3.99
N ASP A 324 -18.20 14.09 -4.36
CA ASP A 324 -18.66 14.42 -5.71
C ASP A 324 -18.26 13.44 -6.83
N ASN A 325 -17.57 12.37 -6.47
CA ASN A 325 -17.09 11.35 -7.40
C ASN A 325 -18.23 10.44 -7.84
N TRP A 326 -18.19 10.03 -9.11
CA TRP A 326 -19.05 8.99 -9.65
C TRP A 326 -18.50 7.60 -9.34
N PHE A 327 -19.39 6.65 -9.07
CA PHE A 327 -19.05 5.25 -8.86
C PHE A 327 -20.20 4.33 -9.25
N TRP A 328 -19.88 3.07 -9.56
CA TRP A 328 -20.85 2.05 -9.91
C TRP A 328 -21.45 1.38 -8.66
N ALA A 329 -22.76 1.24 -8.62
CA ALA A 329 -23.49 0.53 -7.58
C ALA A 329 -24.59 -0.35 -8.17
N LYS A 330 -24.98 -1.43 -7.48
CA LYS A 330 -26.16 -2.20 -7.90
C LYS A 330 -27.43 -1.39 -7.68
N LYS A 331 -28.37 -1.47 -8.61
CA LYS A 331 -29.73 -0.88 -8.49
C LYS A 331 -30.48 -1.39 -7.26
N SER A 332 -30.27 -2.65 -6.90
CA SER A 332 -30.86 -3.26 -5.69
C SER A 332 -30.29 -2.72 -4.38
N GLU A 333 -29.08 -2.13 -4.40
CA GLU A 333 -28.48 -1.50 -3.21
C GLU A 333 -29.11 -0.12 -2.96
N LYS A 334 -30.28 -0.13 -2.30
CA LYS A 334 -30.93 1.08 -1.78
C LYS A 334 -30.05 1.74 -0.72
N GLY A 335 -29.99 3.07 -0.71
CA GLY A 335 -29.27 3.85 0.30
C GLY A 335 -27.75 3.99 0.09
N VAL A 336 -27.16 3.34 -0.92
CA VAL A 336 -25.73 3.50 -1.21
C VAL A 336 -25.47 4.87 -1.85
N ARG A 337 -25.02 5.81 -1.02
CA ARG A 337 -24.73 7.20 -1.37
C ARG A 337 -23.24 7.58 -1.22
N LEU A 338 -22.43 6.64 -0.73
CA LEU A 338 -21.00 6.82 -0.48
C LEU A 338 -20.18 5.92 -1.40
N SER A 339 -19.11 6.46 -1.96
CA SER A 339 -18.20 5.68 -2.82
C SER A 339 -17.45 4.60 -2.03
N PRO A 340 -16.95 3.54 -2.69
CA PRO A 340 -16.32 2.40 -2.01
C PRO A 340 -15.14 2.75 -1.09
N PRO A 341 -14.27 3.73 -1.39
CA PRO A 341 -13.23 4.14 -0.46
C PRO A 341 -13.77 4.60 0.91
N PHE A 342 -14.89 5.32 0.94
CA PHE A 342 -15.54 5.73 2.20
C PHE A 342 -16.23 4.56 2.88
N ARG A 343 -16.98 3.74 2.13
CA ARG A 343 -17.67 2.56 2.69
C ARG A 343 -16.67 1.56 3.29
N ARG A 344 -15.49 1.37 2.69
CA ARG A 344 -14.41 0.53 3.25
C ARG A 344 -13.81 1.12 4.53
N GLY A 345 -13.59 2.44 4.56
CA GLY A 345 -13.11 3.13 5.76
C GLY A 345 -14.09 3.03 6.94
N GLU A 346 -15.38 3.01 6.64
CA GLU A 346 -16.47 2.90 7.63
C GLU A 346 -16.91 1.44 7.89
N LYS A 347 -16.22 0.45 7.30
CA LYS A 347 -16.52 -0.99 7.41
C LYS A 347 -17.96 -1.38 6.99
N ILE A 348 -18.58 -0.59 6.11
CA ILE A 348 -19.97 -0.77 5.64
C ILE A 348 -20.08 -1.88 4.57
N ILE A 349 -18.98 -2.22 3.88
CA ILE A 349 -18.95 -3.34 2.93
C ILE A 349 -17.97 -4.40 3.44
N GLY A 350 -18.37 -5.67 3.35
CA GLY A 350 -17.44 -6.79 3.40
C GLY A 350 -16.49 -6.80 2.18
N GLU A 351 -15.45 -7.63 2.23
CA GLU A 351 -14.38 -7.69 1.20
C GLU A 351 -14.83 -8.20 -0.19
N ARG A 352 -16.11 -8.54 -0.37
CA ARG A 352 -16.60 -9.10 -1.63
C ARG A 352 -16.58 -8.05 -2.74
N GLY A 353 -15.77 -8.28 -3.77
CA GLY A 353 -15.70 -7.43 -4.95
C GLY A 353 -17.01 -7.45 -5.76
N ASN A 354 -17.30 -6.34 -6.43
CA ASN A 354 -18.43 -6.21 -7.36
C ASN A 354 -18.23 -7.19 -8.53
N LYS A 355 -19.10 -8.20 -8.62
CA LYS A 355 -19.12 -9.19 -9.70
C LYS A 355 -20.31 -8.93 -10.63
N PHE A 356 -20.07 -9.05 -11.92
CA PHE A 356 -21.09 -9.07 -12.98
C PHE A 356 -20.67 -10.07 -14.06
N THR A 357 -21.60 -10.42 -14.94
CA THR A 357 -21.34 -11.33 -16.06
C THR A 357 -21.29 -10.50 -17.34
N ILE A 358 -20.16 -10.55 -18.04
CA ILE A 358 -20.00 -9.96 -19.36
C ILE A 358 -20.75 -10.83 -20.37
N VAL A 359 -21.55 -10.17 -21.20
CA VAL A 359 -22.20 -10.75 -22.38
C VAL A 359 -21.20 -10.70 -23.53
N THR A 360 -20.92 -11.84 -24.16
CA THR A 360 -20.03 -11.89 -25.33
C THR A 360 -20.84 -11.84 -26.62
N ARG A 361 -20.20 -11.55 -27.77
CA ARG A 361 -20.86 -11.59 -29.07
C ARG A 361 -21.54 -12.93 -29.35
N ALA A 362 -20.83 -14.03 -29.06
CA ALA A 362 -21.36 -15.38 -29.22
C ALA A 362 -22.64 -15.62 -28.39
N MET A 363 -22.76 -15.01 -27.21
CA MET A 363 -23.99 -15.08 -26.40
C MET A 363 -25.13 -14.29 -27.04
N LEU A 364 -24.85 -13.11 -27.60
CA LEU A 364 -25.85 -12.31 -28.32
C LEU A 364 -26.34 -13.02 -29.59
N ASP A 365 -25.41 -13.56 -30.38
CA ASP A 365 -25.75 -14.28 -31.61
C ASP A 365 -26.58 -15.53 -31.31
N ALA A 366 -26.25 -16.26 -30.24
CA ALA A 366 -27.03 -17.42 -29.78
C ALA A 366 -28.47 -17.03 -29.39
N GLU A 367 -28.65 -15.92 -28.68
CA GLU A 367 -29.98 -15.43 -28.30
C GLU A 367 -30.80 -14.96 -29.51
N ASN A 368 -30.16 -14.30 -30.47
CA ASN A 368 -30.82 -13.86 -31.70
C ASN A 368 -31.28 -15.06 -32.55
N ARG A 369 -30.49 -16.14 -32.60
CA ARG A 369 -30.90 -17.41 -33.25
C ARG A 369 -32.15 -18.01 -32.62
N ILE A 370 -32.25 -18.00 -31.29
CA ILE A 370 -33.43 -18.52 -30.57
C ILE A 370 -34.68 -17.67 -30.85
N ARG A 371 -34.53 -16.35 -30.98
CA ARG A 371 -35.65 -15.44 -31.26
C ARG A 371 -36.16 -15.50 -32.70
N HIS A 372 -35.31 -15.88 -33.64
CA HIS A 372 -35.62 -15.94 -35.07
C HIS A 372 -36.06 -17.32 -35.58
N VAL A 373 -36.30 -18.31 -34.70
CA VAL A 373 -36.96 -19.53 -35.15
C VAL A 373 -38.35 -19.14 -35.68
N PRO A 374 -38.62 -19.25 -36.99
CA PRO A 374 -39.89 -18.84 -37.54
C PRO A 374 -40.99 -19.64 -36.86
N PHE A 375 -42.07 -18.98 -36.45
CA PHE A 375 -43.24 -19.63 -35.87
C PHE A 375 -43.74 -20.83 -36.71
N ALA A 376 -43.46 -20.82 -38.01
CA ALA A 376 -43.78 -21.88 -38.98
C ALA A 376 -43.04 -23.22 -38.77
N GLU A 377 -41.93 -23.28 -38.02
CA GLU A 377 -41.18 -24.54 -37.78
C GLU A 377 -41.48 -25.21 -36.43
N MET A 378 -42.28 -24.58 -35.56
CA MET A 378 -42.83 -25.26 -34.39
C MET A 378 -43.98 -26.16 -34.83
N ALA A 379 -43.65 -27.36 -35.32
CA ALA A 379 -44.64 -28.41 -35.56
C ALA A 379 -45.46 -28.62 -34.28
N ALA A 380 -46.73 -28.19 -34.30
CA ALA A 380 -47.66 -28.41 -33.23
C ALA A 380 -47.84 -29.92 -33.04
N LYS A 381 -47.17 -30.49 -32.04
CA LYS A 381 -47.51 -31.83 -31.55
C LYS A 381 -48.88 -31.73 -30.90
N VAL A 382 -49.93 -31.99 -31.68
CA VAL A 382 -51.27 -32.25 -31.16
C VAL A 382 -51.18 -33.56 -30.37
N PRO A 383 -51.48 -33.57 -29.06
CA PRO A 383 -51.57 -34.82 -28.31
C PRO A 383 -52.73 -35.65 -28.87
N ALA A 384 -52.43 -36.92 -29.18
CA ALA A 384 -53.40 -37.90 -29.68
C ALA A 384 -54.36 -38.35 -28.58
#